data_AF-A0A927S079-F1
#
_entry.id   AF-A0A927S079-F1
#
_cell.length_a   1.000
_cell.length_b   1.000
_cell.length_c   1.000
_cell.angle_alpha   90.00
_cell.angle_beta   90.00
_cell.angle_gamma   90.00
#
_symmetry.space_group_name_H-M   'P 1'
#
loop_
_entity.id
_entity.type
_entity.pdbx_description
1 polymer ?
#
loop_
_entity_poly.entity_id
_entity_poly.type
_entity_poly.pdbx_seq_one_letter_code
_entity_poly.pdbx_strand_id
1 'polypeptide(L)'
;MTKTGSKIKLPPVSVPSAKKAITLPFNGSAVSEKSFSFSFSCFDHSHELFNLGDSCADGVICGNWFIDLLDCLKNVNTMTVQEVKTSMYDLHPVDWDNANAKKPQGADQQEYWQFRINKSKGRVIGILIDGVFYIVWLDPHHNLTDSEGYGKATYYNRGLSIYEQQEQRIQSLKDDNQRLQEELKAAEELLTEQST
;
A
#
# COMPACT_ATOMS: atom_id res chain seq x y z
N MET A 1 -2.06 -78.09 -25.25
CA MET A 1 -1.34 -76.81 -25.44
C MET A 1 -1.93 -75.78 -24.50
N THR A 2 -1.22 -75.38 -23.46
CA THR A 2 -1.55 -74.18 -22.66
C THR A 2 -0.25 -73.64 -22.07
N LYS A 3 0.20 -72.49 -22.59
CA LYS A 3 1.40 -71.78 -22.12
C LYS A 3 1.07 -71.09 -20.80
N THR A 4 1.75 -71.46 -19.73
CA THR A 4 1.76 -70.73 -18.46
C THR A 4 2.59 -69.46 -18.64
N GLY A 5 1.93 -68.31 -18.71
CA GLY A 5 2.59 -67.00 -18.71
C GLY A 5 3.21 -66.72 -17.34
N SER A 6 4.53 -66.56 -17.28
CA SER A 6 5.23 -66.14 -16.08
C SER A 6 4.88 -64.68 -15.77
N LYS A 7 4.26 -64.42 -14.60
CA LYS A 7 3.96 -63.08 -14.12
C LYS A 7 5.26 -62.42 -13.65
N ILE A 8 5.75 -61.45 -14.43
CA ILE A 8 6.89 -60.61 -14.05
C ILE A 8 6.47 -59.77 -12.83
N LYS A 9 7.14 -59.96 -11.69
CA LYS A 9 7.01 -59.08 -10.53
C LYS A 9 7.92 -57.87 -10.73
N LEU A 10 7.32 -56.70 -10.91
CA LEU A 10 8.06 -55.43 -10.91
C LEU A 10 8.50 -55.09 -9.46
N PRO A 11 9.68 -54.50 -9.27
CA PRO A 11 10.12 -54.04 -7.97
C PRO A 11 9.20 -52.91 -7.45
N PRO A 12 9.02 -52.78 -6.12
CA PRO A 12 8.22 -51.71 -5.56
C PRO A 12 8.89 -50.36 -5.84
N VAL A 13 8.15 -49.47 -6.50
CA VAL A 13 8.56 -48.07 -6.67
C VAL A 13 8.37 -47.38 -5.33
N SER A 14 9.45 -46.92 -4.71
CA SER A 14 9.35 -46.04 -3.54
C SER A 14 8.74 -44.71 -3.97
N VAL A 15 7.63 -44.33 -3.35
CA VAL A 15 7.05 -42.99 -3.53
C VAL A 15 8.11 -41.99 -3.03
N PRO A 16 8.56 -41.03 -3.85
CA PRO A 16 9.49 -40.01 -3.37
C PRO A 16 8.82 -39.30 -2.20
N SER A 17 9.44 -39.37 -1.01
CA SER A 17 8.99 -38.58 0.13
C SER A 17 8.89 -37.13 -0.33
N ALA A 18 7.72 -36.52 -0.18
CA ALA A 18 7.48 -35.16 -0.60
C ALA A 18 8.59 -34.29 -0.01
N LYS A 19 9.41 -33.67 -0.86
CA LYS A 19 10.40 -32.71 -0.39
C LYS A 19 9.61 -31.67 0.40
N LYS A 20 9.86 -31.58 1.71
CA LYS A 20 9.32 -30.48 2.53
C LYS A 20 9.58 -29.20 1.73
N ALA A 21 8.54 -28.44 1.43
CA ALA A 21 8.71 -27.17 0.76
C ALA A 21 9.55 -26.29 1.68
N ILE A 22 10.85 -26.19 1.37
CA ILE A 22 11.74 -25.27 2.04
C ILE A 22 11.43 -23.92 1.40
N THR A 23 10.42 -23.23 1.92
CA THR A 23 10.31 -21.80 1.70
C THR A 23 11.53 -21.16 2.34
N LEU A 24 12.33 -20.49 1.52
CA LEU A 24 13.50 -19.78 2.00
C LEU A 24 13.05 -18.78 3.09
N PRO A 25 13.63 -18.82 4.28
CA PRO A 25 13.36 -17.81 5.29
C PRO A 25 14.11 -16.53 4.94
N PHE A 26 13.51 -15.36 5.13
CA PHE A 26 14.15 -14.06 4.89
C PHE A 26 15.18 -13.66 5.98
N ASN A 27 15.73 -14.63 6.71
CA ASN A 27 16.66 -14.42 7.83
C ASN A 27 17.50 -15.67 8.19
N GLY A 28 17.60 -16.66 7.28
CA GLY A 28 18.56 -17.77 7.44
C GLY A 28 18.19 -18.88 8.44
N SER A 29 17.07 -18.79 9.16
CA SER A 29 16.53 -19.87 10.00
C SER A 29 15.27 -20.46 9.39
N ALA A 30 15.22 -21.78 9.19
CA ALA A 30 14.02 -22.44 8.66
C ALA A 30 12.81 -22.16 9.57
N VAL A 31 11.87 -21.33 9.12
CA VAL A 31 10.65 -21.02 9.89
C VAL A 31 9.64 -22.15 9.66
N SER A 32 9.12 -22.73 10.75
CA SER A 32 8.14 -23.82 10.70
C SER A 32 6.72 -23.35 10.38
N GLU A 33 6.45 -22.04 10.52
CA GLU A 33 5.18 -21.39 10.19
C GLU A 33 5.38 -20.23 9.21
N LYS A 34 4.34 -19.91 8.44
CA LYS A 34 4.36 -18.82 7.45
C LYS A 34 4.48 -17.48 8.19
N SER A 35 5.66 -16.85 8.14
CA SER A 35 5.87 -15.48 8.63
C SER A 35 5.02 -14.49 7.84
N PHE A 36 4.55 -13.44 8.51
CA PHE A 36 3.71 -12.40 7.93
C PHE A 36 4.51 -11.58 6.91
N SER A 37 4.27 -11.76 5.62
CA SER A 37 4.97 -10.99 4.57
C SER A 37 4.12 -9.83 4.09
N PHE A 38 4.74 -8.79 3.53
CA PHE A 38 4.02 -7.64 2.99
C PHE A 38 4.21 -7.54 1.48
N SER A 39 3.11 -7.25 0.77
CA SER A 39 3.11 -6.92 -0.65
C SER A 39 2.53 -5.53 -0.86
N PHE A 40 3.16 -4.75 -1.72
CA PHE A 40 2.66 -3.45 -2.18
C PHE A 40 1.98 -3.54 -3.56
N SER A 41 1.74 -4.75 -4.09
CA SER A 41 1.16 -4.92 -5.43
C SER A 41 -0.25 -4.35 -5.58
N CYS A 42 -0.96 -4.15 -4.47
CA CYS A 42 -2.31 -3.58 -4.43
C CYS A 42 -2.31 -2.16 -3.85
N PHE A 43 -1.13 -1.58 -3.59
CA PHE A 43 -1.02 -0.29 -2.93
C PHE A 43 -1.55 0.81 -3.82
N ASP A 44 -2.55 1.54 -3.32
CA ASP A 44 -3.25 2.59 -4.02
C ASP A 44 -3.23 3.90 -3.22
N HIS A 45 -2.40 4.84 -3.65
CA HIS A 45 -2.34 6.19 -3.11
C HIS A 45 -3.09 7.22 -3.99
N SER A 46 -3.95 6.76 -4.91
CA SER A 46 -4.81 7.64 -5.70
C SER A 46 -6.17 7.90 -5.04
N HIS A 47 -6.54 7.09 -4.04
CA HIS A 47 -7.80 7.22 -3.30
C HIS A 47 -7.88 8.54 -2.50
N GLU A 48 -9.01 9.26 -2.59
CA GLU A 48 -9.19 10.61 -2.03
C GLU A 48 -8.87 10.75 -0.52
N LEU A 49 -9.16 9.70 0.27
CA LEU A 49 -8.89 9.66 1.72
C LEU A 49 -7.52 9.08 2.10
N PHE A 50 -6.90 8.32 1.20
CA PHE A 50 -5.71 7.50 1.48
C PHE A 50 -4.57 7.83 0.51
N ASN A 51 -4.52 9.09 0.06
CA ASN A 51 -3.61 9.57 -0.97
C ASN A 51 -2.26 10.07 -0.44
N LEU A 52 -1.99 9.83 0.85
CA LEU A 52 -0.81 10.31 1.57
C LEU A 52 -0.60 11.83 1.46
N GLY A 53 -1.69 12.59 1.33
CA GLY A 53 -1.72 14.04 1.35
C GLY A 53 -1.72 14.61 2.77
N ASP A 54 -1.22 15.84 2.90
CA ASP A 54 -1.23 16.58 4.16
C ASP A 54 -1.43 18.09 3.92
N SER A 55 -1.76 18.81 4.99
CA SER A 55 -1.91 20.26 5.01
C SER A 55 -0.59 21.03 4.88
N CYS A 56 0.52 20.44 5.32
CA CYS A 56 1.84 21.05 5.27
C CYS A 56 2.95 19.99 5.21
N ALA A 57 4.17 20.41 4.86
CA ALA A 57 5.32 19.51 4.73
C ALA A 57 5.76 18.86 6.05
N ASP A 58 5.51 19.51 7.19
CA ASP A 58 5.82 19.01 8.54
C ASP A 58 4.58 18.43 9.23
N GLY A 59 3.59 17.99 8.45
CA GLY A 59 2.33 17.44 8.96
C GLY A 59 2.45 16.04 9.54
N VAL A 60 1.30 15.35 9.66
CA VAL A 60 1.21 13.95 10.06
C VAL A 60 2.10 13.07 9.18
N ILE A 61 2.10 13.32 7.86
CA ILE A 61 2.82 12.54 6.87
C ILE A 61 4.20 13.17 6.63
N CYS A 62 5.09 12.93 7.59
CA CYS A 62 6.48 13.38 7.56
C CYS A 62 7.45 12.19 7.60
N GLY A 63 8.76 12.47 7.47
CA GLY A 63 9.80 11.43 7.50
C GLY A 63 9.72 10.50 8.72
N ASN A 64 9.42 11.05 9.90
CA ASN A 64 9.26 10.26 11.11
C ASN A 64 8.08 9.28 11.04
N TRP A 65 6.98 9.67 10.41
CA TRP A 65 5.83 8.77 10.25
C TRP A 65 6.17 7.56 9.37
N PHE A 66 6.95 7.76 8.31
CA PHE A 66 7.43 6.63 7.48
C PHE A 66 8.40 5.73 8.24
N ILE A 67 9.26 6.27 9.10
CA ILE A 67 10.12 5.46 9.98
C ILE A 67 9.25 4.61 10.92
N ASP A 68 8.26 5.22 11.57
CA ASP A 68 7.32 4.52 12.45
C ASP A 68 6.58 3.39 11.70
N LEU A 69 6.15 3.64 10.46
CA LEU A 69 5.54 2.62 9.60
C LEU A 69 6.50 1.46 9.31
N LEU A 70 7.73 1.75 8.88
CA LEU A 70 8.70 0.72 8.54
C LEU A 70 9.08 -0.15 9.76
N ASP A 71 9.24 0.47 10.93
CA ASP A 71 9.49 -0.25 12.18
C ASP A 71 8.28 -1.11 12.57
N CYS A 72 7.05 -0.61 12.41
CA CYS A 72 5.83 -1.39 12.60
C CYS A 72 5.81 -2.62 11.68
N LEU A 73 6.00 -2.44 10.36
CA LEU A 73 6.00 -3.54 9.40
C LEU A 73 7.09 -4.58 9.73
N LYS A 74 8.28 -4.12 10.09
CA LYS A 74 9.40 -5.00 10.51
C LYS A 74 9.02 -5.83 11.73
N ASN A 75 8.39 -5.23 12.74
CA ASN A 75 7.98 -5.94 13.95
C ASN A 75 6.87 -6.95 13.66
N VAL A 76 5.83 -6.54 12.91
CA VAL A 76 4.69 -7.40 12.55
C VAL A 76 5.13 -8.59 11.71
N ASN A 77 6.15 -8.46 10.85
CA ASN A 77 6.70 -9.56 10.05
C ASN A 77 7.19 -10.75 10.90
N THR A 78 7.63 -10.47 12.13
CA THR A 78 8.13 -11.50 13.06
C THR A 78 7.03 -12.20 13.86
N MET A 79 5.77 -11.76 13.71
CA MET A 79 4.63 -12.24 14.49
C MET A 79 3.72 -13.14 13.64
N THR A 80 3.04 -14.06 14.31
CA THR A 80 1.91 -14.82 13.75
C THR A 80 0.66 -13.95 13.67
N VAL A 81 -0.29 -14.31 12.80
CA VAL A 81 -1.57 -13.59 12.68
C VAL A 81 -2.25 -13.43 14.04
N GLN A 82 -2.30 -14.50 14.84
CA GLN A 82 -2.95 -14.48 16.16
C GLN A 82 -2.28 -13.50 17.12
N GLU A 83 -0.94 -13.44 17.13
CA GLU A 83 -0.20 -12.48 17.95
C GLU A 83 -0.49 -11.04 17.53
N VAL A 84 -0.54 -10.75 16.23
CA VAL A 84 -0.88 -9.40 15.75
C VAL A 84 -2.29 -8.99 16.21
N LYS A 85 -3.26 -9.91 16.15
CA LYS A 85 -4.66 -9.66 16.61
C LYS A 85 -4.73 -9.31 18.09
N THR A 86 -3.92 -9.94 18.94
CA THR A 86 -3.97 -9.72 20.40
C THR A 86 -2.99 -8.66 20.90
N SER A 87 -2.10 -8.16 20.03
CA SER A 87 -1.09 -7.16 20.37
C SER A 87 -1.62 -5.73 20.28
N MET A 88 -0.72 -4.75 20.49
CA MET A 88 -1.04 -3.33 20.28
C MET A 88 -1.40 -2.97 18.84
N TYR A 89 -1.02 -3.80 17.86
CA TYR A 89 -1.33 -3.59 16.45
C TYR A 89 -2.81 -3.86 16.15
N ASP A 90 -3.50 -4.64 16.98
CA ASP A 90 -4.98 -4.79 16.90
C ASP A 90 -5.44 -5.15 15.49
N LEU A 91 -4.94 -6.26 14.93
CA LEU A 91 -5.37 -6.73 13.61
C LEU A 91 -6.83 -7.22 13.67
N HIS A 92 -7.71 -6.62 12.87
CA HIS A 92 -9.11 -7.02 12.79
C HIS A 92 -9.70 -6.73 11.40
N PRO A 93 -10.80 -7.41 11.02
CA PRO A 93 -11.49 -7.10 9.78
C PRO A 93 -11.98 -5.65 9.76
N VAL A 94 -12.00 -5.04 8.58
CA VAL A 94 -12.58 -3.71 8.40
C VAL A 94 -14.10 -3.81 8.55
N ASP A 95 -14.64 -3.02 9.47
CA ASP A 95 -16.08 -2.81 9.60
C ASP A 95 -16.54 -1.79 8.56
N TRP A 96 -17.05 -2.29 7.43
CA TRP A 96 -17.51 -1.46 6.33
C TRP A 96 -18.84 -0.75 6.60
N ASP A 97 -19.65 -1.23 7.56
CA ASP A 97 -20.93 -0.62 7.90
C ASP A 97 -20.72 0.72 8.63
N ASN A 98 -19.58 0.88 9.30
CA ASN A 98 -19.15 2.08 10.02
C ASN A 98 -17.96 2.80 9.35
N ALA A 99 -17.69 2.51 8.08
CA ALA A 99 -16.58 3.09 7.34
C ALA A 99 -16.98 4.37 6.59
N ASN A 100 -16.10 5.38 6.58
CA ASN A 100 -16.26 6.58 5.76
C ASN A 100 -15.93 6.33 4.27
N ALA A 101 -15.13 5.30 4.00
CA ALA A 101 -14.77 4.90 2.65
C ALA A 101 -15.62 3.72 2.18
N LYS A 102 -15.98 3.72 0.89
CA LYS A 102 -16.66 2.57 0.29
C LYS A 102 -15.69 1.41 0.14
N LYS A 103 -16.23 0.22 0.33
CA LYS A 103 -15.53 -1.04 0.05
C LYS A 103 -15.04 -1.06 -1.41
N PRO A 104 -13.77 -1.43 -1.70
CA PRO A 104 -13.26 -1.51 -3.07
C PRO A 104 -14.08 -2.45 -3.96
N GLN A 105 -14.10 -2.18 -5.26
CA GLN A 105 -14.84 -3.00 -6.22
C GLN A 105 -14.24 -4.42 -6.30
N GLY A 106 -15.09 -5.45 -6.20
CA GLY A 106 -14.65 -6.86 -6.18
C GLY A 106 -14.24 -7.40 -4.80
N ALA A 107 -14.27 -6.55 -3.77
CA ALA A 107 -13.95 -6.92 -2.39
C ALA A 107 -14.97 -7.85 -1.73
N ASP A 108 -16.12 -8.16 -2.35
CA ASP A 108 -17.06 -9.14 -1.78
C ASP A 108 -16.49 -10.56 -1.71
N GLN A 109 -15.45 -10.81 -2.50
CA GLN A 109 -14.72 -12.08 -2.47
C GLN A 109 -13.53 -12.06 -1.51
N GLN A 110 -13.22 -10.92 -0.87
CA GLN A 110 -12.00 -10.72 -0.08
C GLN A 110 -12.30 -10.01 1.24
N GLU A 111 -11.87 -10.61 2.34
CA GLU A 111 -11.94 -9.95 3.65
C GLU A 111 -10.80 -8.94 3.78
N TYR A 112 -11.16 -7.68 4.00
CA TYR A 112 -10.21 -6.61 4.27
C TYR A 112 -9.91 -6.57 5.76
N TRP A 113 -8.64 -6.37 6.07
CA TRP A 113 -8.09 -6.31 7.41
C TRP A 113 -7.39 -4.98 7.62
N GLN A 114 -7.40 -4.50 8.86
CA GLN A 114 -6.63 -3.35 9.27
C GLN A 114 -5.85 -3.65 10.55
N PHE A 115 -4.69 -3.03 10.69
CA PHE A 115 -3.93 -2.99 11.93
C PHE A 115 -3.32 -1.61 12.14
N ARG A 116 -3.09 -1.23 13.38
CA ARG A 116 -2.53 0.06 13.80
C ARG A 116 -1.03 0.09 13.56
N ILE A 117 -0.50 1.25 13.17
CA ILE A 117 0.95 1.48 13.23
C ILE A 117 1.35 1.64 14.71
N ASN A 118 0.59 2.48 15.42
CA ASN A 118 0.51 2.57 16.87
C ASN A 118 -0.81 3.30 17.25
N LYS A 119 -0.98 3.70 18.51
CA LYS A 119 -2.23 4.36 18.98
C LYS A 119 -2.57 5.68 18.27
N SER A 120 -1.60 6.40 17.72
CA SER A 120 -1.79 7.77 17.19
C SER A 120 -1.27 8.01 15.77
N LYS A 121 -0.69 7.00 15.13
CA LYS A 121 -0.06 7.13 13.79
C LYS A 121 -0.91 6.54 12.66
N GLY A 122 -2.18 6.26 12.90
CA GLY A 122 -3.04 5.68 11.88
C GLY A 122 -2.93 4.17 11.73
N ARG A 123 -3.40 3.67 10.59
CA ARG A 123 -3.56 2.24 10.30
C ARG A 123 -3.04 1.85 8.93
N VAL A 124 -2.73 0.58 8.79
CA VAL A 124 -2.45 -0.09 7.53
C VAL A 124 -3.66 -0.95 7.18
N ILE A 125 -4.16 -0.83 5.96
CA ILE A 125 -5.37 -1.51 5.48
C ILE A 125 -4.99 -2.38 4.28
N GLY A 126 -5.49 -3.60 4.25
CA GLY A 126 -5.14 -4.53 3.19
C GLY A 126 -5.89 -5.84 3.24
N ILE A 127 -5.40 -6.80 2.47
CA ILE A 127 -6.01 -8.14 2.35
C ILE A 127 -4.96 -9.16 2.80
N LEU A 128 -5.37 -10.12 3.63
CA LEU A 128 -4.49 -11.18 4.12
C LEU A 128 -4.77 -12.49 3.35
N ILE A 129 -3.83 -12.92 2.53
CA ILE A 129 -3.93 -14.16 1.73
C ILE A 129 -2.69 -15.00 1.98
N ASP A 130 -2.88 -16.22 2.49
CA ASP A 130 -1.79 -17.19 2.67
C ASP A 130 -0.58 -16.70 3.48
N GLY A 131 -0.79 -15.78 4.43
CA GLY A 131 0.28 -15.18 5.24
C GLY A 131 0.98 -13.99 4.59
N VAL A 132 0.51 -13.54 3.42
CA VAL A 132 0.93 -12.30 2.77
C VAL A 132 -0.16 -11.25 2.97
N PHE A 133 0.21 -10.12 3.55
CA PHE A 133 -0.63 -8.95 3.70
C PHE A 133 -0.38 -8.00 2.53
N TYR A 134 -1.36 -7.93 1.63
CA TYR A 134 -1.38 -7.03 0.50
C TYR A 134 -1.87 -5.67 0.96
N ILE A 135 -0.93 -4.75 1.17
CA ILE A 135 -1.25 -3.38 1.58
C ILE A 135 -1.99 -2.72 0.43
N VAL A 136 -3.20 -2.22 0.74
CA VAL A 136 -4.04 -1.48 -0.20
C VAL A 136 -3.96 0.00 0.12
N TRP A 137 -4.19 0.37 1.38
CA TRP A 137 -4.20 1.76 1.82
C TRP A 137 -3.39 1.96 3.09
N LEU A 138 -2.89 3.17 3.24
CA LEU A 138 -2.31 3.69 4.47
C LEU A 138 -3.20 4.83 4.94
N ASP A 139 -3.63 4.75 6.20
CA ASP A 139 -4.58 5.68 6.81
C ASP A 139 -3.94 6.44 7.98
N PRO A 140 -3.01 7.39 7.70
CA PRO A 140 -2.35 8.18 8.74
C PRO A 140 -3.31 9.09 9.51
N HIS A 141 -4.40 9.51 8.87
CA HIS A 141 -5.35 10.49 9.41
C HIS A 141 -6.58 9.86 10.09
N HIS A 142 -6.60 8.52 10.24
CA HIS A 142 -7.72 7.79 10.84
C HIS A 142 -9.06 8.00 10.11
N ASN A 143 -9.00 8.14 8.78
CA ASN A 143 -10.15 8.39 7.92
C ASN A 143 -11.08 7.19 7.75
N LEU A 144 -10.61 5.94 7.89
CA LEU A 144 -11.44 4.78 7.54
C LEU A 144 -12.67 4.63 8.43
N THR A 145 -12.53 4.77 9.76
CA THR A 145 -13.62 4.46 10.71
C THR A 145 -14.13 5.71 11.39
N ASP A 146 -15.45 5.91 11.37
CA ASP A 146 -16.12 6.99 12.11
C ASP A 146 -16.39 6.50 13.55
N SER A 147 -15.37 6.59 14.42
CA SER A 147 -15.55 6.27 15.85
C SER A 147 -15.80 7.55 16.66
N GLU A 148 -16.76 7.52 17.59
CA GLU A 148 -17.06 8.63 18.51
C GLU A 148 -15.77 9.20 19.14
N GLY A 149 -15.46 10.47 18.82
CA GLY A 149 -14.27 11.18 19.31
C GLY A 149 -13.18 11.42 18.26
N TYR A 150 -13.24 10.73 17.11
CA TYR A 150 -12.44 11.06 15.93
C TYR A 150 -13.31 11.90 14.98
N GLY A 151 -12.77 13.03 14.50
CA GLY A 151 -13.52 13.98 13.68
C GLY A 151 -13.97 13.39 12.34
N LYS A 152 -14.78 14.16 11.60
CA LYS A 152 -15.17 13.82 10.22
C LYS A 152 -13.93 13.52 9.36
N ALA A 153 -14.09 12.64 8.38
CA ALA A 153 -13.05 12.29 7.42
C ALA A 153 -12.35 13.55 6.84
N THR A 154 -11.02 13.51 6.82
CA THR A 154 -10.16 14.59 6.35
C THR A 154 -9.73 14.35 4.92
N TYR A 155 -9.78 15.41 4.12
CA TYR A 155 -9.47 15.38 2.70
C TYR A 155 -8.28 16.28 2.41
N TYR A 156 -7.30 15.71 1.72
CA TYR A 156 -6.08 16.40 1.31
C TYR A 156 -5.84 16.22 -0.18
N ASN A 157 -5.11 17.17 -0.77
CA ASN A 157 -4.54 16.95 -2.09
C ASN A 157 -3.53 15.80 -2.02
N ARG A 158 -3.49 14.97 -3.06
CA ARG A 158 -2.57 13.83 -3.16
C ARG A 158 -1.14 14.25 -2.83
N GLY A 159 -0.49 13.44 -1.99
CA GLY A 159 0.93 13.60 -1.69
C GLY A 159 1.75 13.46 -2.97
N LEU A 160 2.51 14.49 -3.29
CA LEU A 160 3.42 14.50 -4.44
C LEU A 160 4.85 14.28 -3.96
N SER A 161 5.60 13.48 -4.71
CA SER A 161 7.06 13.41 -4.55
C SER A 161 7.70 14.77 -4.85
N ILE A 162 8.90 14.99 -4.33
CA ILE A 162 9.69 16.20 -4.61
C ILE A 162 9.90 16.38 -6.12
N TYR A 163 10.09 15.27 -6.84
CA TYR A 163 10.24 15.27 -8.29
C TYR A 163 8.97 15.75 -9.00
N GLU A 164 7.80 15.20 -8.66
CA GLU A 164 6.52 15.62 -9.26
C GLU A 164 6.22 17.10 -8.98
N GLN A 165 6.52 17.58 -7.77
CA GLN A 165 6.38 19.00 -7.43
C GLN A 165 7.29 19.88 -8.30
N GLN A 166 8.52 19.44 -8.56
CA GLN A 166 9.45 20.14 -9.44
C GLN A 166 8.98 20.13 -10.90
N GLU A 167 8.46 19.02 -11.41
CA GLU A 167 7.91 18.96 -12.76
C GLU A 167 6.72 19.92 -12.94
N GLN A 168 5.80 19.95 -11.99
CA GLN A 168 4.67 20.91 -12.00
C GLN A 168 5.17 22.36 -12.00
N ARG A 169 6.18 22.66 -11.19
CA ARG A 169 6.78 24.00 -11.14
C ARG A 169 7.47 24.37 -12.46
N ILE A 170 8.20 23.44 -13.06
CA ILE A 170 8.86 23.65 -14.36
C ILE A 170 7.80 23.90 -15.44
N GLN A 171 6.71 23.14 -15.44
CA GLN A 171 5.63 23.33 -16.40
C GLN A 171 4.97 24.70 -16.23
N SER A 172 4.59 25.07 -14.99
CA SER A 172 4.03 26.40 -14.70
C SER A 172 4.96 27.53 -15.14
N LEU A 173 6.26 27.42 -14.87
CA LEU A 173 7.24 28.43 -15.29
C LEU A 173 7.38 28.51 -16.82
N LYS A 174 7.24 27.39 -17.54
CA LYS A 174 7.24 27.39 -19.01
C LYS A 174 6.01 28.08 -19.56
N ASP A 175 4.84 27.77 -19.02
CA ASP A 175 3.57 28.34 -19.44
C ASP A 175 3.56 29.87 -19.20
N ASP A 176 4.05 30.32 -18.04
CA ASP A 176 4.19 31.74 -17.73
C ASP A 176 5.20 32.44 -18.64
N ASN A 177 6.35 31.83 -18.92
CA ASN A 177 7.33 32.40 -19.84
C ASN A 177 6.76 32.55 -21.25
N GLN A 178 6.00 31.55 -21.73
CA GLN A 178 5.36 31.62 -23.04
C GLN A 178 4.35 32.78 -23.07
N ARG A 179 3.48 32.87 -22.06
CA ARG A 179 2.51 33.96 -21.96
C ARG A 179 3.17 35.33 -21.95
N LEU A 180 4.22 35.51 -21.15
CA LEU A 180 4.96 36.78 -21.08
C LEU A 180 5.66 37.13 -22.40
N GLN A 181 6.16 36.13 -23.13
CA GLN A 181 6.73 36.35 -24.47
C GLN A 181 5.69 36.79 -25.49
N GLU A 182 4.48 36.22 -25.45
CA GLU A 182 3.36 36.62 -26.30
C GLU A 182 2.88 38.03 -25.95
N GLU A 183 2.73 38.36 -24.66
CA GLU A 183 2.36 39.71 -24.18
C GLU A 183 3.42 40.76 -24.58
N LEU A 184 4.71 40.44 -24.43
CA LEU A 184 5.80 41.33 -24.82
C LEU A 184 5.78 41.61 -26.32
N LYS A 185 5.64 40.57 -27.14
CA LYS A 185 5.57 40.69 -28.60
C LYS A 185 4.39 41.57 -29.04
N ALA A 186 3.21 41.36 -28.47
CA ALA A 186 2.03 42.18 -28.77
C ALA A 186 2.23 43.66 -28.39
N ALA A 187 2.90 43.93 -27.26
CA ALA A 187 3.20 45.29 -26.84
C ALA A 187 4.22 45.99 -27.77
N GLU A 188 5.24 45.25 -28.23
CA GLU A 188 6.24 45.75 -29.19
C GLU A 188 5.60 46.10 -30.55
N GLU A 189 4.66 45.28 -31.02
CA GLU A 189 3.90 45.54 -32.25
C GLU A 189 3.09 46.86 -32.14
N LEU A 190 2.35 47.05 -31.04
CA LEU A 190 1.56 48.27 -30.80
C LEU A 190 2.42 49.55 -30.73
N LEU A 191 3.60 49.48 -30.11
CA LEU A 191 4.53 50.61 -30.04
C LEU A 191 5.11 50.97 -31.41
N THR A 192 5.36 49.97 -32.25
CA THR A 192 5.88 50.16 -33.60
C THR A 192 4.82 50.82 -34.49
N GLU A 193 3.56 50.41 -34.37
CA GLU A 193 2.43 51.02 -35.09
C GLU A 193 2.16 52.48 -34.70
N GLN A 194 2.37 52.86 -33.42
CA GLN A 194 2.20 54.26 -32.98
C GLN A 194 3.36 55.18 -33.36
N SER A 195 4.51 54.61 -33.73
CA SER A 195 5.73 55.37 -34.09
C SER A 195 5.88 55.60 -35.60
N THR A 196 4.92 55.13 -36.41
CA THR A 196 4.88 55.24 -37.87
C THR A 196 3.75 56.18 -38.30
#